data_AF-A0A2A7NL73-F1
#
_entry.id   AF-A0A2A7NL73-F1
#
_cell.length_a   1.000
_cell.length_b   1.000
_cell.length_c   1.000
_cell.angle_alpha   90.00
_cell.angle_beta   90.00
_cell.angle_gamma   90.00
#
_symmetry.space_group_name_H-M   'P 1'
#
loop_
_entity.id
_entity.type
_entity.pdbx_description
1 polymer ?
#
loop_
_entity_poly.entity_id
_entity_poly.type
_entity_poly.pdbx_seq_one_letter_code
_entity_poly.pdbx_strand_id
1 'polypeptide(L)'
;VVCVLTLTIAGPVRTYFAQRTEMNQLKMVEAQLRSQIADLEQQKIKLADPVFIAAQARERLGFVMPGDIPYQVQLPPGAAAEPEAGPQAPTAVSTDPWYTSLWHT
;
A
#
# COMPACT_ATOMS: atom_id res chain seq x y z
N VAL A 1 48.17 -14.97 35.19
CA VAL A 1 47.42 -13.70 35.40
C VAL A 1 46.66 -13.27 34.15
N VAL A 2 47.34 -13.12 33.00
CA VAL A 2 46.70 -12.73 31.72
C VAL A 2 45.51 -13.63 31.34
N CYS A 3 45.65 -14.96 31.41
CA CYS A 3 44.54 -15.88 31.09
C CYS A 3 43.35 -15.81 32.06
N VAL A 4 43.58 -15.44 33.33
CA VAL A 4 42.49 -15.30 34.30
C VAL A 4 41.70 -14.03 34.01
N LEU A 5 42.38 -12.92 33.71
CA LEU A 5 41.77 -11.65 33.34
C LEU A 5 40.92 -11.76 32.06
N THR A 6 41.41 -12.48 31.04
CA THR A 6 40.64 -12.68 29.79
C THR A 6 39.39 -13.52 30.01
N LEU A 7 39.45 -14.57 30.83
CA LEU A 7 38.29 -15.41 31.16
C LEU A 7 37.24 -14.64 31.98
N THR A 8 37.66 -13.73 32.87
CA THR A 8 36.73 -12.87 33.63
C THR A 8 35.99 -11.87 32.74
N ILE A 9 36.63 -11.37 31.67
CA ILE A 9 36.06 -10.39 30.74
C ILE A 9 35.21 -11.05 29.64
N ALA A 10 35.42 -12.32 29.34
CA ALA A 10 34.69 -13.04 28.29
C ALA A 10 33.16 -13.06 28.49
N GLY A 11 32.69 -13.22 29.74
CA GLY A 11 31.26 -13.18 30.08
C GLY A 11 30.60 -11.81 29.82
N PRO A 12 31.11 -10.72 30.41
CA PRO A 12 30.62 -9.35 30.19
C PRO A 12 30.60 -8.89 28.74
N VAL A 13 31.57 -9.32 27.93
CA VAL A 13 31.61 -8.96 26.49
C VAL A 13 30.44 -9.61 25.74
N ARG A 14 30.15 -10.89 26.00
CA ARG A 14 29.01 -11.58 25.38
C ARG A 14 27.68 -10.94 25.74
N THR A 15 27.49 -10.55 27.00
CA THR A 15 26.24 -9.90 27.45
C THR A 15 26.10 -8.49 26.89
N TYR A 16 27.19 -7.74 26.78
CA TYR A 16 27.19 -6.42 26.15
C TYR A 16 26.71 -6.45 24.68
N PHE A 17 27.21 -7.42 23.89
CA PHE A 17 26.76 -7.58 22.51
C PHE A 17 25.30 -8.01 22.42
N ALA A 18 24.86 -8.95 23.28
CA ALA A 18 23.46 -9.38 23.33
C ALA A 18 22.49 -8.24 23.67
N GLN A 19 22.83 -7.41 24.67
CA GLN A 19 22.03 -6.23 25.04
C GLN A 19 21.98 -5.20 23.90
N ARG A 20 23.09 -5.02 23.16
CA ARG A 20 23.13 -4.11 22.02
C ARG A 20 22.22 -4.58 20.88
N THR A 21 22.18 -5.88 20.60
CA THR A 21 21.28 -6.46 19.61
C THR A 21 19.81 -6.33 20.02
N GLU A 22 19.49 -6.58 21.29
CA GLU A 22 18.14 -6.43 21.82
C GLU A 22 17.66 -4.98 21.71
N MET A 23 18.49 -4.02 22.12
CA MET A 23 18.16 -2.59 22.00
C MET A 23 17.95 -2.15 20.55
N ASN A 24 18.73 -2.68 19.61
CA ASN A 24 18.55 -2.39 18.18
C ASN A 24 17.24 -3.00 17.65
N GLN A 25 16.92 -4.23 18.03
CA GLN A 25 15.65 -4.88 17.66
C GLN A 25 14.45 -4.09 18.19
N LEU A 26 14.46 -3.69 19.46
CA LEU A 26 13.39 -2.89 20.05
C LEU A 26 13.21 -1.56 19.31
N LYS A 27 14.30 -0.86 18.96
CA LYS A 27 14.23 0.38 18.19
C LYS A 27 13.65 0.18 16.79
N MET A 28 14.00 -0.92 16.12
CA MET A 28 13.42 -1.26 14.82
C MET A 28 11.91 -1.52 14.93
N VAL A 29 11.50 -2.30 15.93
CA VAL A 29 10.09 -2.59 16.19
C VAL A 29 9.33 -1.30 16.51
N GLU A 30 9.88 -0.44 17.36
CA GLU A 30 9.27 0.85 17.69
C GLU A 30 9.07 1.72 16.43
N ALA A 31 10.10 1.85 15.60
CA ALA A 31 10.01 2.60 14.35
C ALA A 31 8.95 2.02 13.40
N GLN A 32 8.88 0.70 13.27
CA GLN A 32 7.87 0.02 12.47
C GLN A 32 6.46 0.25 13.01
N LEU A 33 6.26 0.18 14.32
CA LEU A 33 4.96 0.43 14.95
C LEU A 33 4.52 1.89 14.76
N ARG A 34 5.43 2.85 14.91
CA ARG A 34 5.14 4.26 14.65
C ARG A 34 4.72 4.51 13.20
N SER A 35 5.38 3.87 12.24
CA SER A 35 4.97 3.93 10.82
C SER A 35 3.55 3.39 10.62
N GLN A 36 3.25 2.21 11.17
CA GLN A 36 1.93 1.60 11.06
C GLN A 36 0.83 2.45 11.70
N ILE A 37 1.10 3.09 12.84
CA ILE A 37 0.16 4.01 13.47
C ILE A 37 -0.13 5.19 12.54
N ALA A 38 0.90 5.82 11.98
CA ALA A 38 0.73 6.94 11.04
C ALA A 38 -0.08 6.54 9.80
N ASP A 39 0.21 5.38 9.22
CA ASP A 39 -0.52 4.86 8.06
C ASP A 39 -1.99 4.57 8.40
N LEU A 40 -2.27 4.01 9.57
CA LEU A 40 -3.63 3.72 10.04
C LEU A 40 -4.41 5.00 10.38
N GLU A 41 -3.77 6.00 10.99
CA GLU A 41 -4.38 7.30 11.25
C GLU A 41 -4.76 7.98 9.94
N GLN A 42 -3.88 7.93 8.93
CA GLN A 42 -4.18 8.47 7.61
C GLN A 42 -5.34 7.73 6.94
N GLN A 43 -5.40 6.41 7.06
CA GLN A 43 -6.54 5.62 6.57
C GLN A 43 -7.84 5.97 7.29
N LYS A 44 -7.80 6.14 8.62
CA LYS A 44 -8.97 6.59 9.39
C LYS A 44 -9.47 7.95 8.95
N ILE A 45 -8.58 8.91 8.68
CA ILE A 45 -8.96 10.23 8.18
C ILE A 45 -9.66 10.11 6.82
N LYS A 46 -9.11 9.31 5.89
CA LYS A 46 -9.74 9.06 4.58
C LYS A 46 -11.13 8.44 4.72
N LEU A 47 -11.29 7.50 5.65
CA LEU A 47 -12.57 6.83 5.93
C LEU A 47 -13.53 7.66 6.80
N ALA A 48 -13.09 8.77 7.39
CA ALA A 48 -13.94 9.62 8.22
C ALA A 48 -14.85 10.55 7.39
N ASP A 49 -14.57 10.71 6.10
CA ASP A 49 -15.39 11.52 5.22
C ASP A 49 -16.63 10.72 4.74
N PRO A 50 -17.86 11.10 5.15
CA PRO A 50 -19.08 10.41 4.70
C PRO A 50 -19.28 10.50 3.19
N VAL A 51 -18.73 11.52 2.52
CA VAL A 51 -18.79 11.66 1.06
C VAL A 51 -17.95 10.57 0.39
N PHE A 52 -16.77 10.28 0.95
CA PHE A 52 -15.89 9.21 0.45
C PHE A 52 -16.55 7.83 0.58
N ILE A 53 -17.15 7.53 1.73
CA ILE A 53 -17.88 6.26 1.94
C ILE A 53 -19.08 6.16 0.98
N ALA A 54 -19.85 7.24 0.81
CA ALA A 54 -21.00 7.26 -0.10
C ALA A 54 -20.58 7.07 -1.57
N ALA A 55 -19.44 7.65 -1.99
CA ALA A 55 -18.88 7.45 -3.30
C ALA A 55 -18.44 5.98 -3.50
N GLN A 56 -17.73 5.41 -2.54
CA GLN A 56 -17.26 4.03 -2.63
C GLN A 56 -18.40 3.00 -2.62
N ALA A 57 -19.43 3.25 -1.81
CA ALA A 57 -20.62 2.42 -1.77
C ALA A 57 -21.42 2.51 -3.09
N ARG A 58 -21.48 3.68 -3.71
CA ARG A 58 -22.10 3.85 -5.03
C ARG A 58 -21.32 3.12 -6.12
N GLU A 59 -20.00 3.25 -6.13
CA GLU A 59 -19.13 2.64 -7.15
C GLU A 59 -19.09 1.11 -7.04
N ARG A 60 -18.92 0.56 -5.82
CA ARG A 60 -18.73 -0.88 -5.63
C ARG A 60 -20.00 -1.67 -5.38
N LEU A 61 -21.00 -1.06 -4.75
CA LEU A 61 -22.21 -1.75 -4.31
C LEU A 61 -23.47 -1.22 -5.00
N GLY A 62 -23.36 -0.19 -5.84
CA GLY A 62 -24.51 0.44 -6.50
C GLY A 62 -25.48 1.14 -5.55
N PHE A 63 -25.04 1.47 -4.31
CA PHE A 63 -25.91 2.15 -3.35
C PHE A 63 -26.18 3.60 -3.77
N VAL A 64 -27.41 4.05 -3.53
CA VAL A 64 -27.89 5.41 -3.80
C VAL A 64 -28.59 5.99 -2.58
N MET A 65 -28.73 7.32 -2.53
CA MET A 65 -29.44 7.95 -1.42
C MET A 65 -30.95 7.69 -1.53
N PRO A 66 -31.69 7.66 -0.40
CA PRO A 66 -33.14 7.54 -0.45
C PRO A 66 -33.76 8.64 -1.31
N GLY A 67 -34.50 8.26 -2.36
CA GLY A 67 -35.12 9.19 -3.32
C GLY A 67 -34.37 9.33 -4.65
N ASP A 68 -33.13 8.85 -4.76
CA ASP A 68 -32.39 8.79 -6.02
C ASP A 68 -32.81 7.57 -6.86
N ILE A 69 -32.80 7.70 -8.19
CA ILE A 69 -33.05 6.60 -9.12
C ILE A 69 -31.71 6.19 -9.77
N PRO A 70 -31.20 4.97 -9.52
CA PRO A 70 -29.95 4.52 -10.14
C PRO A 70 -30.15 4.25 -11.64
N TYR A 71 -29.17 4.62 -12.46
CA TYR A 71 -29.12 4.28 -13.88
C TYR A 71 -27.88 3.44 -14.16
N GLN A 72 -28.05 2.33 -14.88
CA GLN A 72 -26.95 1.49 -15.34
C GLN A 72 -26.95 1.50 -16.87
N VAL A 73 -25.80 1.85 -17.46
CA VAL A 73 -25.64 1.85 -18.91
C VAL A 73 -25.41 0.41 -19.37
N GLN A 74 -26.40 -0.19 -20.03
CA GLN A 74 -26.25 -1.50 -20.67
C GLN A 74 -25.61 -1.29 -22.05
N LEU A 75 -24.40 -1.81 -22.24
CA LEU A 75 -23.73 -1.80 -23.55
C LEU A 75 -24.20 -3.02 -24.38
N PRO A 76 -24.36 -2.89 -25.71
CA PRO A 76 -24.65 -4.01 -26.59
C PRO A 76 -23.57 -5.10 -26.50
N PRO A 77 -23.90 -6.39 -26.69
CA PRO A 77 -22.91 -7.46 -26.72
C PRO A 77 -21.90 -7.19 -27.84
N GLY A 78 -20.66 -6.86 -27.48
CA GLY A 78 -19.57 -6.51 -28.40
C GLY A 78 -19.08 -5.06 -28.32
N ALA A 79 -19.78 -4.17 -27.60
CA ALA A 79 -19.21 -2.89 -27.22
C ALA A 79 -18.32 -3.11 -25.99
N ALA A 80 -17.05 -2.71 -26.09
CA ALA A 80 -16.09 -2.86 -25.00
C ALA A 80 -16.65 -2.20 -23.73
N ALA A 81 -16.95 -3.01 -22.71
CA ALA A 81 -17.17 -2.48 -21.38
C ALA A 81 -15.87 -1.76 -20.98
N GLU A 82 -15.95 -0.50 -20.59
CA GLU A 82 -14.80 0.15 -19.95
C GLU A 82 -14.38 -0.74 -18.78
N PRO A 83 -13.09 -1.13 -18.70
CA PRO A 83 -12.64 -1.98 -17.62
C PRO A 83 -12.90 -1.26 -16.30
N GLU A 84 -13.43 -1.98 -15.31
CA GLU A 84 -13.58 -1.50 -13.93
C GLU A 84 -12.34 -0.68 -13.56
N ALA A 85 -12.54 0.52 -13.02
CA ALA A 85 -11.48 1.45 -12.63
C ALA A 85 -10.70 0.90 -11.42
N GLY A 86 -9.95 -0.18 -11.63
CA GLY A 86 -8.75 -0.47 -10.85
C GLY A 86 -7.67 0.58 -11.15
N PRO A 87 -6.58 0.63 -10.38
CA PRO A 87 -5.49 1.55 -10.65
C PRO A 87 -4.93 1.27 -12.05
N GLN A 88 -5.34 2.09 -13.02
CA GLN A 88 -4.88 1.97 -14.39
C GLN A 88 -3.38 2.30 -14.41
N ALA A 89 -2.57 1.30 -14.71
CA ALA A 89 -1.21 1.56 -15.16
C ALA A 89 -1.28 2.52 -16.36
N PRO A 90 -0.42 3.55 -16.44
CA PRO A 90 -0.48 4.48 -17.54
C PRO A 90 -0.15 3.72 -18.82
N THR A 91 -1.18 3.43 -19.62
CA THR A 91 -0.99 2.93 -20.98
C THR A 91 -0.29 4.04 -21.73
N ALA A 92 0.99 3.84 -22.05
CA ALA A 92 1.75 4.77 -22.86
C ALA A 92 1.02 4.93 -24.19
N VAL A 93 0.31 6.05 -24.36
CA VAL A 93 -0.30 6.42 -25.63
C VAL A 93 0.87 6.73 -26.55
N SER A 94 1.25 5.76 -27.38
CA SER A 94 2.21 6.00 -28.45
C SER A 94 1.64 7.11 -29.32
N THR A 95 2.40 8.20 -29.44
CA THR A 95 2.03 9.36 -30.27
C THR A 95 2.36 9.10 -31.75
N ASP A 96 2.87 7.91 -32.07
CA ASP A 96 3.27 7.57 -33.42
C ASP A 96 2.07 7.24 -34.31
N PRO A 97 2.06 7.70 -35.57
CA PRO A 97 1.02 7.35 -36.53
C PRO A 97 0.94 5.83 -36.74
N TRP A 98 -0.27 5.28 -36.80
CA TRP A 98 -0.55 3.84 -36.87
C TRP A 98 0.22 3.05 -37.95
N TYR A 99 0.70 3.72 -39.00
CA TYR A 99 1.45 3.10 -40.08
C TYR A 99 2.90 2.77 -39.72
N THR A 100 3.48 3.34 -38.66
CA THR A 100 4.88 3.05 -38.26
C THR A 100 5.03 1.62 -37.71
N SER A 101 3.98 1.07 -37.12
CA SER A 101 3.93 -0.29 -36.56
C SER A 101 4.08 -1.41 -37.60
N LEU A 102 3.87 -1.12 -38.88
CA LEU A 102 3.93 -2.11 -39.97
C LEU A 102 5.34 -2.43 -40.44
N TRP A 103 6.32 -1.58 -40.12
CA TRP A 103 7.69 -1.69 -40.64
C TRP A 103 8.68 -2.24 -39.60
N HIS A 104 8.21 -2.51 -38.38
CA HIS A 104 9.02 -3.01 -37.27
C HIS A 104 8.88 -4.53 -37.06
N THR A 105 8.40 -5.28 -38.06
CA THR A 105 8.47 -6.76 -38.09
C THR A 105 9.87 -7.25 -38.39
#